data_AF-A0A2S9FNB3-F1
#
_entry.id   AF-A0A2S9FNB3-F1
#
_cell.length_a   1.000
_cell.length_b   1.000
_cell.length_c   1.000
_cell.angle_alpha   90.00
_cell.angle_beta   90.00
_cell.angle_gamma   90.00
#
_symmetry.space_group_name_H-M   'P 1'
#
loop_
_entity.id
_entity.type
_entity.pdbx_description
1 polymer ?
#
loop_
_entity_poly.entity_id
_entity_poly.type
_entity_poly.pdbx_seq_one_letter_code
_entity_poly.pdbx_strand_id
1 'polypeptide(L)'
;DDAGVLSTVRLAAPTVAALLDAAGAPLQQSDSVVPAPSTPLAEGMIVKVTRVRIEKVTERIPLAPNNQRIEDVTLNMSRQIVESPGNPGVQDVTFAVAKINGVETGRLPVANVVIAPARDGVLRIG
;
A
#
# COMPACT_ATOMS: atom_id res chain seq x y z
N ASP A 1 -12.31 20.36 -9.18
CA ASP A 1 -12.17 19.62 -7.93
C ASP A 1 -11.47 18.31 -8.25
N ASP A 2 -10.17 18.24 -8.02
CA ASP A 2 -9.39 17.02 -8.18
C ASP A 2 -9.16 16.39 -6.81
N ALA A 3 -9.90 15.33 -6.50
CA ALA A 3 -9.78 14.62 -5.23
C ALA A 3 -9.96 15.50 -3.96
N GLY A 4 -10.77 16.56 -4.03
CA GLY A 4 -10.99 17.51 -2.94
C GLY A 4 -10.15 18.80 -3.06
N VAL A 5 -9.23 18.87 -4.02
CA VAL A 5 -8.42 20.06 -4.30
C VAL A 5 -9.12 20.92 -5.36
N LEU A 6 -9.47 22.15 -4.98
CA LEU A 6 -10.05 23.12 -5.89
C LEU A 6 -8.95 23.87 -6.65
N SER A 7 -9.05 23.87 -7.97
CA SER A 7 -8.11 24.56 -8.87
C SER A 7 -8.86 25.18 -10.04
N THR A 8 -8.44 26.36 -10.47
CA THR A 8 -8.90 26.99 -11.71
C THR A 8 -7.84 26.81 -12.78
N VAL A 9 -8.21 26.17 -13.89
CA VAL A 9 -7.31 25.89 -15.01
C VAL A 9 -7.86 26.55 -16.26
N ARG A 10 -7.00 27.22 -17.02
CA ARG A 10 -7.35 27.84 -18.30
C ARG A 10 -6.39 27.34 -19.38
N LEU A 11 -6.77 26.23 -20.01
CA LEU A 11 -6.01 25.58 -21.07
C LEU A 11 -6.93 25.27 -22.25
N ALA A 12 -6.38 25.31 -23.47
CA ALA A 12 -7.10 24.91 -24.66
C ALA A 12 -7.12 23.38 -24.75
N ALA A 13 -8.30 22.78 -24.65
CA ALA A 13 -8.49 21.34 -24.79
C ALA A 13 -9.89 21.04 -25.38
N PRO A 14 -10.02 19.99 -26.22
CA PRO A 14 -11.30 19.64 -26.82
C PRO A 14 -12.26 18.94 -25.84
N THR A 15 -11.74 18.26 -24.81
CA THR A 15 -12.54 17.44 -23.88
C THR A 15 -12.00 17.53 -22.45
N VAL A 16 -12.79 17.06 -21.48
CA VAL A 16 -12.39 16.94 -20.07
C VAL A 16 -11.10 16.10 -19.92
N ALA A 17 -10.99 14.95 -20.60
CA ALA A 17 -9.79 14.13 -20.56
C ALA A 17 -8.55 14.91 -21.06
N ALA A 18 -8.67 15.55 -22.22
CA ALA A 18 -7.57 16.32 -22.79
C ALA A 18 -7.17 17.52 -21.92
N LEU A 19 -8.12 18.12 -21.19
CA LEU A 19 -7.83 19.18 -20.22
C LEU A 19 -6.98 18.64 -19.07
N LEU A 20 -7.38 17.50 -18.50
CA LEU A 20 -6.66 16.87 -17.39
C LEU A 20 -5.25 16.45 -17.80
N ASP A 21 -5.09 15.91 -19.01
CA ASP A 21 -3.79 15.57 -19.59
C ASP A 21 -2.92 16.83 -19.76
N ALA A 22 -3.47 17.89 -20.35
CA ALA A 22 -2.77 19.17 -20.55
C ALA A 22 -2.41 19.86 -19.23
N ALA A 23 -3.21 19.65 -18.18
CA ALA A 23 -2.93 20.13 -16.83
C ALA A 23 -1.90 19.28 -16.06
N GLY A 24 -1.36 18.22 -16.69
CA GLY A 24 -0.38 17.32 -16.06
C GLY A 24 -1.00 16.33 -15.08
N ALA A 25 -2.32 16.16 -15.08
CA ALA A 25 -3.05 15.30 -14.17
C ALA A 25 -3.93 14.28 -14.94
N PRO A 26 -3.37 13.48 -15.85
CA PRO A 26 -4.12 12.54 -16.68
C PRO A 26 -4.92 11.55 -15.85
N LEU A 27 -6.03 11.05 -16.39
CA LEU A 27 -6.77 9.95 -15.77
C LEU A 27 -5.96 8.66 -15.90
N GLN A 28 -5.78 7.95 -14.79
CA GLN A 28 -4.97 6.74 -14.73
C GLN A 28 -5.72 5.64 -13.98
N GLN A 29 -5.39 4.38 -14.27
CA GLN A 29 -5.91 3.20 -13.56
C GLN A 29 -7.45 3.25 -13.45
N SER A 30 -7.98 3.41 -12.24
CA SER A 30 -9.41 3.44 -11.95
C SER A 30 -9.93 4.85 -11.63
N ASP A 31 -9.17 5.89 -11.96
CA ASP A 31 -9.61 7.28 -11.85
C ASP A 31 -10.91 7.50 -12.64
N SER A 32 -11.82 8.29 -12.09
CA SER A 32 -13.09 8.65 -12.73
C SER A 32 -13.33 10.15 -12.66
N VAL A 33 -14.14 10.66 -13.59
CA VAL A 33 -14.44 12.08 -13.67
C VAL A 33 -15.91 12.32 -14.04
N VAL A 34 -16.45 13.41 -13.50
CA VAL A 34 -17.77 13.94 -13.83
C VAL A 34 -17.62 15.42 -14.18
N PRO A 35 -18.07 15.90 -15.37
CA PRO A 35 -18.66 15.16 -16.49
C PRO A 35 -17.75 14.11 -17.12
N ALA A 36 -18.29 13.29 -18.03
CA ALA A 36 -17.55 12.18 -18.64
C ALA A 36 -16.25 12.65 -19.33
N PRO A 37 -15.21 11.81 -19.43
CA PRO A 37 -13.92 12.21 -20.01
C PRO A 37 -14.03 12.73 -21.46
N SER A 38 -15.00 12.24 -22.23
CA SER A 38 -15.26 12.64 -23.61
C SER A 38 -16.13 13.90 -23.75
N THR A 39 -16.66 14.44 -22.65
CA THR A 39 -17.51 15.63 -22.69
C THR A 39 -16.72 16.84 -23.21
N PRO A 40 -17.24 17.55 -24.23
CA PRO A 40 -16.65 18.82 -24.68
C PRO A 40 -16.66 19.86 -23.57
N LEU A 41 -15.60 20.66 -23.48
CA LEU A 41 -15.52 21.70 -22.47
C LEU A 41 -16.44 22.88 -22.78
N ALA A 42 -17.03 23.44 -21.73
CA ALA A 42 -17.76 24.70 -21.79
C ALA A 42 -17.18 25.68 -20.76
N GLU A 43 -17.36 26.98 -21.00
CA GLU A 43 -16.90 28.01 -20.08
C GLU A 43 -17.60 27.88 -18.71
N GLY A 44 -16.84 28.03 -17.62
CA GLY A 44 -17.35 27.89 -16.26
C GLY A 44 -17.69 26.46 -15.83
N MET A 45 -17.39 25.44 -16.65
CA MET A 45 -17.65 24.04 -16.33
C MET A 45 -16.90 23.59 -15.08
N ILE A 46 -17.61 22.91 -14.18
CA ILE A 46 -17.02 22.26 -13.00
C ILE A 46 -16.71 20.81 -13.35
N VAL A 47 -15.44 20.45 -13.22
CA VAL A 47 -14.96 19.07 -13.37
C VAL A 47 -14.63 18.52 -11.98
N LYS A 48 -15.22 17.38 -11.64
CA LYS A 48 -14.97 16.63 -10.41
C LYS A 48 -14.26 15.33 -10.73
N VAL A 49 -13.05 15.16 -10.24
CA VAL A 49 -12.23 13.98 -10.43
C VAL A 49 -12.17 13.19 -9.13
N THR A 50 -12.39 11.89 -9.23
CA THR A 50 -12.15 10.91 -8.16
C THR A 50 -10.94 10.09 -8.54
N ARG A 51 -9.86 10.17 -7.75
CA ARG A 51 -8.63 9.45 -8.00
C ARG A 51 -8.66 8.10 -7.29
N VAL A 52 -8.46 7.01 -8.01
CA VAL A 52 -8.42 5.65 -7.45
C VAL A 52 -7.19 4.96 -7.99
N ARG A 53 -6.18 4.84 -7.13
CA ARG A 53 -4.85 4.35 -7.53
C ARG A 53 -4.34 3.25 -6.63
N ILE A 54 -3.53 2.37 -7.22
CA ILE A 54 -2.76 1.35 -6.51
C ILE A 54 -1.29 1.63 -6.73
N GLU A 55 -0.56 1.81 -5.64
CA GLU A 55 0.87 2.10 -5.63
C GLU A 55 1.62 0.97 -4.93
N LYS A 56 2.86 0.70 -5.38
CA LYS A 56 3.76 -0.20 -4.68
C LYS A 56 4.63 0.61 -3.73
N VAL A 57 4.55 0.30 -2.45
CA VAL A 57 5.37 0.94 -1.40
C VAL A 57 6.21 -0.13 -0.75
N THR A 58 7.53 0.06 -0.75
CA THR A 58 8.47 -0.84 -0.07
C THR A 58 8.83 -0.26 1.28
N GLU A 59 8.57 -1.01 2.35
CA GLU A 59 8.90 -0.63 3.72
C GLU A 59 9.85 -1.66 4.33
N ARG A 60 10.84 -1.16 5.08
CA ARG A 60 11.76 -1.99 5.85
C ARG A 60 11.16 -2.30 7.21
N ILE A 61 10.89 -3.59 7.46
CA ILE A 61 10.25 -4.04 8.70
C ILE A 61 11.05 -5.17 9.37
N PRO A 62 10.89 -5.39 10.68
CA PRO A 62 11.48 -6.53 11.36
C PRO A 62 11.00 -7.86 10.78
N LEU A 63 11.93 -8.82 10.68
CA LEU A 63 11.62 -10.22 10.39
C LEU A 63 11.62 -10.99 11.70
N ALA A 64 10.46 -11.51 12.10
CA ALA A 64 10.35 -12.32 13.32
C ALA A 64 11.21 -13.59 13.20
N PRO A 65 11.93 -14.00 14.26
CA PRO A 65 12.68 -15.24 14.26
C PRO A 65 11.75 -16.45 14.26
N ASN A 66 12.21 -17.55 13.65
CA ASN A 66 11.56 -18.84 13.83
C ASN A 66 11.95 -19.42 15.19
N ASN A 67 11.06 -20.18 15.81
CA ASN A 67 11.37 -20.87 17.06
C ASN A 67 11.62 -22.36 16.78
N GLN A 68 12.85 -22.80 17.03
CA GLN A 68 13.18 -24.22 17.03
C GLN A 68 12.54 -24.87 18.25
N ARG A 69 11.70 -25.87 18.01
CA ARG A 69 10.95 -26.56 19.06
C ARG A 69 11.78 -27.75 19.55
N ILE A 70 12.02 -27.80 20.86
CA ILE A 70 12.75 -28.88 21.52
C ILE A 70 11.81 -29.53 22.52
N GLU A 71 11.64 -30.85 22.42
CA GLU A 71 10.85 -31.62 23.38
C GLU A 71 11.58 -31.71 24.72
N ASP A 72 10.82 -31.53 25.80
CA ASP A 72 11.32 -31.54 27.16
C ASP A 72 10.41 -32.40 28.03
N VAL A 73 10.84 -33.64 28.25
CA VAL A 73 10.13 -34.64 29.05
C VAL A 73 9.92 -34.25 30.51
N THR A 74 10.57 -33.18 30.99
CA THR A 74 10.38 -32.63 32.34
C THR A 74 9.25 -31.61 32.43
N LEU A 75 8.72 -31.16 31.28
CA LEU A 75 7.57 -30.28 31.20
C LEU A 75 6.29 -31.07 30.99
N ASN A 76 5.18 -30.54 31.50
CA ASN A 76 3.86 -31.06 31.17
C ASN A 76 3.54 -30.74 29.70
N MET A 77 2.87 -31.67 29.00
CA MET A 77 2.47 -31.55 27.59
C MET A 77 1.70 -30.27 27.20
N SER A 78 1.05 -29.62 28.16
CA SER A 78 0.34 -28.35 27.94
C SER A 78 1.22 -27.10 28.06
N ARG A 79 2.49 -27.24 28.46
CA ARG A 79 3.39 -26.12 28.76
C ARG A 79 4.42 -25.91 27.66
N GLN A 80 4.64 -24.64 27.32
CA GLN A 80 5.70 -24.20 26.43
C GLN A 80 6.52 -23.10 27.12
N ILE A 81 7.84 -23.14 26.98
CA ILE A 81 8.76 -22.17 27.58
C ILE A 81 9.67 -21.65 26.48
N VAL A 82 9.68 -20.34 26.26
CA VAL A 82 10.67 -19.67 25.41
C VAL A 82 11.99 -19.65 26.18
N GLU A 83 12.92 -20.53 25.79
CA GLU A 83 14.26 -20.58 26.36
C GLU A 83 15.15 -19.48 25.77
N SER A 84 15.04 -19.25 24.46
CA SER A 84 15.70 -18.16 23.77
C SER A 84 14.72 -17.53 22.78
N PRO A 85 14.50 -16.19 22.82
CA PRO A 85 13.61 -15.53 21.87
C PRO A 85 14.21 -15.37 20.47
N GLY A 86 15.48 -15.75 20.26
CA GLY A 86 16.19 -15.48 19.01
C GLY A 86 16.52 -13.99 18.85
N ASN A 87 16.91 -13.59 17.64
CA ASN A 87 17.11 -12.18 17.28
C ASN A 87 16.35 -11.85 16.00
N PRO A 88 15.52 -10.78 15.98
CA PRO A 88 14.83 -10.34 14.78
C PRO A 88 15.82 -10.01 13.65
N GLY A 89 15.47 -10.45 12.45
CA GLY A 89 16.12 -10.03 11.22
C GLY A 89 15.47 -8.76 10.66
N VAL A 90 15.75 -8.47 9.40
CA VAL A 90 15.18 -7.35 8.67
C VAL A 90 14.77 -7.82 7.28
N GLN A 91 13.58 -7.43 6.86
CA GLN A 91 13.08 -7.67 5.50
C GLN A 91 12.49 -6.39 4.91
N ASP A 92 12.62 -6.24 3.59
CA ASP A 92 11.92 -5.23 2.84
C ASP A 92 10.62 -5.86 2.31
N VAL A 93 9.46 -5.34 2.73
CA VAL A 93 8.14 -5.80 2.31
C VAL A 93 7.54 -4.79 1.34
N THR A 94 7.15 -5.26 0.17
CA THR A 94 6.45 -4.47 -0.82
C THR A 94 4.94 -4.64 -0.61
N PHE A 95 4.27 -3.54 -0.32
CA PHE A 95 2.83 -3.45 -0.19
C PHE A 95 2.21 -2.89 -1.47
N ALA A 96 1.10 -3.47 -1.89
CA ALA A 96 0.16 -2.82 -2.78
C ALA A 96 -0.79 -1.97 -1.93
N VAL A 97 -0.69 -0.65 -2.05
CA VAL A 97 -1.46 0.32 -1.28
C VAL A 97 -2.53 0.93 -2.19
N ALA A 98 -3.80 0.73 -1.84
CA ALA A 98 -4.93 1.33 -2.52
C ALA A 98 -5.23 2.71 -1.91
N LYS A 99 -5.34 3.72 -2.76
CA LYS A 99 -5.66 5.10 -2.38
C LYS A 99 -6.87 5.61 -3.13
N ILE A 100 -7.80 6.23 -2.41
CA ILE A 100 -8.91 6.99 -2.96
C ILE A 100 -8.70 8.45 -2.59
N ASN A 101 -8.61 9.34 -3.57
CA ASN A 101 -8.36 10.76 -3.38
C ASN A 101 -7.11 11.06 -2.52
N GLY A 102 -6.05 10.26 -2.71
CA GLY A 102 -4.81 10.36 -1.96
C GLY A 102 -4.83 9.75 -0.56
N VAL A 103 -6.01 9.36 -0.05
CA VAL A 103 -6.17 8.70 1.25
C VAL A 103 -6.06 7.19 1.07
N GLU A 104 -5.20 6.55 1.85
CA GLU A 104 -5.08 5.09 1.87
C GLU A 104 -6.36 4.44 2.40
N THR A 105 -6.93 3.54 1.61
CA THR A 105 -8.11 2.74 1.99
C THR A 105 -7.74 1.31 2.37
N GLY A 106 -6.53 0.87 2.04
CA GLY A 106 -6.01 -0.43 2.43
C GLY A 106 -4.64 -0.72 1.84
N ARG A 107 -3.94 -1.68 2.46
CA ARG A 107 -2.65 -2.18 2.00
C ARG A 107 -2.61 -3.71 2.10
N LEU A 108 -1.94 -4.35 1.16
CA LEU A 108 -1.70 -5.80 1.16
C LEU A 108 -0.22 -6.08 0.85
N PRO A 109 0.49 -6.91 1.64
CA PRO A 109 1.84 -7.34 1.29
C PRO A 109 1.78 -8.23 0.06
N VAL A 110 2.56 -7.90 -0.97
CA VAL A 110 2.60 -8.63 -2.25
C VAL A 110 3.96 -9.27 -2.55
N ALA A 111 5.01 -8.82 -1.88
CA ALA A 111 6.34 -9.43 -1.96
C ALA A 111 7.14 -9.08 -0.72
N ASN A 112 8.12 -9.91 -0.37
CA ASN A 112 9.09 -9.62 0.67
C ASN A 112 10.49 -10.12 0.26
N VAL A 113 11.51 -9.40 0.68
CA VAL A 113 12.92 -9.75 0.47
C VAL A 113 13.64 -9.66 1.80
N VAL A 114 14.27 -10.76 2.22
CA VAL A 114 15.07 -10.80 3.45
C VAL A 114 16.40 -10.09 3.21
N ILE A 115 16.68 -9.06 4.01
CA ILE A 115 17.92 -8.27 3.96
C ILE A 115 18.93 -8.81 4.96
N ALA A 116 18.46 -9.05 6.18
CA ALA A 116 19.23 -9.70 7.24
C ALA A 116 18.39 -10.85 7.81
N PRO A 117 18.88 -12.09 7.76
CA PRO A 117 18.13 -13.22 8.31
C PRO A 117 17.97 -13.07 9.82
N ALA A 118 16.82 -13.48 10.33
CA ALA A 118 16.61 -13.60 11.77
C ALA A 118 17.47 -14.75 12.32
N ARG A 119 17.88 -14.65 13.59
CA ARG A 119 18.46 -15.78 14.31
C ARG A 119 17.36 -16.49 15.07
N ASP A 120 17.22 -17.79 14.85
CA ASP A 120 16.18 -18.58 15.47
C ASP A 120 16.22 -18.51 17.00
N GLY A 121 15.03 -18.57 17.61
CA GLY A 121 14.83 -18.81 19.03
C GLY A 121 14.70 -20.29 19.33
N VAL A 122 14.61 -20.61 20.63
CA VAL A 122 14.41 -21.96 21.16
C VAL A 122 13.16 -21.95 22.02
N LEU A 123 12.24 -22.87 21.71
CA LEU A 123 10.99 -23.09 22.43
C LEU A 123 10.96 -24.52 22.95
N ARG A 124 11.03 -24.68 24.27
CA ARG A 124 10.85 -25.98 24.93
C ARG A 124 9.37 -26.29 25.04
N ILE A 125 8.97 -27.50 24.65
CA ILE A 125 7.59 -27.99 24.74
C ILE A 125 7.57 -29.28 25.54
N GLY A 126 6.59 -29.44 26.44
CA GLY A 126 6.37 -30.71 27.14
C GLY A 126 5.62 -31.74 26.32
#